data_AF-A0A931ITG5-F1
#
_entry.id   AF-A0A931ITG5-F1
#
_cell.length_a   1.000
_cell.length_b   1.000
_cell.length_c   1.000
_cell.angle_alpha   90.00
_cell.angle_beta   90.00
_cell.angle_gamma   90.00
#
_symmetry.space_group_name_H-M   'P 1'
#
loop_
_entity.id
_entity.type
_entity.pdbx_description
1 polymer ?
#
loop_
_entity_poly.entity_id
_entity_poly.type
_entity_poly.pdbx_seq_one_letter_code
_entity_poly.pdbx_strand_id
1 'polypeptide(L)'
;MGFGNVHTWKGNNVRNEALDEFIVGNSRVLTELEVTSLWGGIDPQFSPDKAVAAVQNILPQEQFEQLFPYRIGTKKWHKHATNQPNYKVDQADYYSYNNLIAAVTDIANIKYKVEYRQEETENRRVFRLDKETKTETLIYQSDSFNTSSNEMVPIISKTVDFGSFLKEGSDLKRKHELAAFLANISHETGGGRPNSLGGPLAWGLYWNEEINYINTKTVNYVEAHDHFPPVPGRSYHGRGPIQLSWNYNYGLISGIIYSTKDKLLQQPELIVNDGKLGFMTAILFWMTEHPLVPSAHDVMVGKWTPSESDISKGLTEPGFGITIMIINGKLEGNLDKSDRRIGRRIGFYRKITKKMGISIKGEKVDTLGMSPF
;
A
#
# COMPACT_ATOMS: atom_id res chain seq x y z
N MET A 1 28.94 -26.99 -13.56
CA MET A 1 29.48 -26.47 -12.28
C MET A 1 29.84 -25.01 -12.51
N GLY A 2 29.12 -24.10 -11.86
CA GLY A 2 29.30 -22.66 -12.02
C GLY A 2 28.33 -21.96 -11.08
N PHE A 3 28.80 -21.64 -9.88
CA PHE A 3 28.05 -20.87 -8.90
C PHE A 3 28.11 -19.40 -9.29
N GLY A 4 26.95 -18.83 -9.66
CA GLY A 4 26.80 -17.40 -9.94
C GLY A 4 26.37 -16.65 -8.67
N ASN A 5 27.26 -15.80 -8.19
CA ASN A 5 27.06 -14.60 -7.37
C ASN A 5 25.87 -14.57 -6.39
N VAL A 6 26.19 -14.95 -5.14
CA VAL A 6 25.46 -14.51 -3.94
C VAL A 6 25.73 -13.02 -3.75
N HIS A 7 24.69 -12.18 -3.84
CA HIS A 7 24.78 -10.80 -3.36
C HIS A 7 25.02 -10.83 -1.84
N THR A 8 26.23 -10.49 -1.45
CA THR A 8 26.65 -10.39 -0.05
C THR A 8 26.12 -9.08 0.53
N TRP A 9 25.29 -9.22 1.57
CA TRP A 9 24.85 -8.12 2.42
C TRP A 9 26.05 -7.60 3.21
N LYS A 10 26.41 -6.33 3.03
CA LYS A 10 27.34 -5.63 3.91
C LYS A 10 26.55 -4.72 4.84
N GLY A 11 26.41 -5.11 6.09
CA GLY A 11 26.01 -4.18 7.16
C GLY A 11 27.12 -3.16 7.37
N ASN A 12 26.83 -1.87 7.17
CA ASN A 12 27.74 -0.80 7.57
C ASN A 12 27.50 -0.50 9.06
N ASN A 13 28.40 -0.98 9.92
CA ASN A 13 28.45 -0.68 11.36
C ASN A 13 29.06 0.72 11.64
N VAL A 14 28.65 1.76 10.91
CA VAL A 14 29.16 3.12 11.17
C VAL A 14 28.11 3.88 11.95
N ARG A 15 28.40 4.16 13.23
CA ARG A 15 27.68 5.13 14.05
C ARG A 15 27.71 6.47 13.32
N ASN A 16 26.56 6.94 12.85
CA ASN A 16 26.44 8.23 12.17
C ASN A 16 25.89 9.23 13.19
N GLU A 17 26.80 9.93 13.88
CA GLU A 17 26.45 10.90 14.93
C GLU A 17 25.44 11.96 14.44
N ALA A 18 25.45 12.30 13.14
CA ALA A 18 24.51 13.24 12.54
C ALA A 18 23.08 12.67 12.34
N LEU A 19 22.88 11.35 12.42
CA LEU A 19 21.56 10.72 12.45
C LEU A 19 21.02 10.56 13.88
N ASP A 20 21.89 10.55 14.88
CA ASP A 20 21.51 10.31 16.28
C ASP A 20 20.88 11.54 16.96
N GLU A 21 21.09 12.74 16.39
CA GLU A 21 20.43 14.00 16.80
C GLU A 21 19.22 14.38 15.91
N PHE A 22 18.86 13.56 14.92
CA PHE A 22 17.81 13.92 13.98
C PHE A 22 16.42 13.74 14.61
N ILE A 23 15.69 14.83 14.79
CA ILE A 23 14.42 14.87 15.54
C ILE A 23 13.26 14.47 14.62
N VAL A 24 12.32 13.67 15.16
CA VAL A 24 11.10 13.28 14.45
C VAL A 24 10.32 14.53 13.98
N GLY A 25 9.97 14.55 12.70
CA GLY A 25 9.28 15.67 12.04
C GLY A 25 10.23 16.69 11.39
N ASN A 26 11.54 16.64 11.65
CA ASN A 26 12.50 17.51 11.00
C ASN A 26 12.92 16.96 9.63
N SER A 27 13.34 17.89 8.77
CA SER A 27 13.84 17.60 7.43
C SER A 27 15.25 18.15 7.23
N ARG A 28 16.02 17.53 6.33
CA ARG A 28 17.31 18.03 5.85
C ARG A 28 17.48 17.79 4.36
N VAL A 29 18.15 18.71 3.67
CA VAL A 29 18.51 18.54 2.25
C VAL A 29 19.86 17.82 2.18
N LEU A 30 19.90 16.71 1.45
CA LEU A 30 21.09 15.88 1.31
C LEU A 30 21.89 16.27 0.05
N THR A 31 23.21 16.17 0.16
CA THR A 31 24.11 16.15 -1.01
C THR A 31 23.95 14.85 -1.80
N GLU A 32 24.44 14.81 -3.04
CA GLU A 32 24.43 13.58 -3.86
C GLU A 32 25.18 12.41 -3.21
N LEU A 33 26.29 12.71 -2.52
CA LEU A 33 27.08 11.70 -1.81
C LEU A 33 26.30 11.12 -0.61
N GLU A 34 25.55 11.96 0.09
CA GLU A 34 24.67 11.52 1.18
C GLU A 34 23.48 10.72 0.67
N VAL A 35 22.84 11.14 -0.43
CA VAL A 35 21.78 10.33 -1.07
C VAL A 35 22.32 8.96 -1.50
N THR A 36 23.52 8.92 -2.07
CA THR A 36 24.15 7.65 -2.48
C THR A 36 24.45 6.75 -1.28
N SER A 37 25.07 7.30 -0.23
CA SER A 37 25.51 6.52 0.93
C SER A 37 24.37 6.12 1.87
N LEU A 38 23.35 6.97 2.06
CA LEU A 38 22.26 6.76 3.03
C LEU A 38 21.02 6.10 2.42
N TRP A 39 20.83 6.21 1.10
CA TRP A 39 19.62 5.77 0.38
C TRP A 39 19.89 4.85 -0.81
N GLY A 40 21.17 4.53 -1.07
CA GLY A 40 21.58 3.75 -2.24
C GLY A 40 21.41 4.51 -3.56
N GLY A 41 21.34 5.85 -3.52
CA GLY A 41 21.14 6.69 -4.70
C GLY A 41 19.68 6.81 -5.14
N ILE A 42 19.49 7.51 -6.25
CA ILE A 42 18.20 7.65 -6.96
C ILE A 42 18.32 6.91 -8.29
N ASP A 43 17.53 5.85 -8.48
CA ASP A 43 17.52 5.11 -9.74
C ASP A 43 16.68 5.87 -10.79
N PRO A 44 17.27 6.34 -11.91
CA PRO A 44 16.53 7.04 -12.96
C PRO A 44 15.45 6.17 -13.62
N GLN A 45 15.54 4.83 -13.50
CA GLN A 45 14.48 3.94 -13.95
C GLN A 45 13.22 4.09 -13.11
N PHE A 46 13.32 4.48 -11.84
CA PHE A 46 12.17 4.70 -10.95
C PHE A 46 11.71 6.17 -10.93
N SER A 47 11.99 6.93 -11.99
CA SER A 47 11.47 8.28 -12.18
C SER A 47 9.94 8.29 -12.40
N PRO A 48 9.24 9.39 -12.08
CA PRO A 48 7.80 9.53 -12.30
C PRO A 48 7.34 9.16 -13.71
N ASP A 49 8.01 9.68 -14.76
CA ASP A 49 7.66 9.39 -16.15
C ASP A 49 7.74 7.89 -16.48
N LYS A 50 8.75 7.20 -15.95
CA LYS A 50 8.95 5.76 -16.18
C LYS A 50 7.96 4.91 -15.39
N ALA A 51 7.59 5.33 -14.18
CA ALA A 51 6.54 4.69 -13.38
C ALA A 51 5.17 4.82 -14.06
N VAL A 52 4.83 6.01 -14.55
CA VAL A 52 3.60 6.26 -15.33
C VAL A 52 3.57 5.39 -16.59
N ALA A 53 4.66 5.37 -17.36
CA ALA A 53 4.74 4.54 -18.55
C ALA A 53 4.55 3.05 -18.26
N ALA A 54 5.07 2.55 -17.12
CA ALA A 54 4.87 1.16 -16.73
C ALA A 54 3.38 0.84 -16.47
N VAL A 55 2.67 1.71 -15.76
CA VAL A 55 1.22 1.56 -15.51
C VAL A 55 0.44 1.62 -16.83
N GLN A 56 0.72 2.61 -17.69
CA GLN A 56 0.01 2.77 -18.96
C GLN A 56 0.21 1.60 -19.92
N ASN A 57 1.41 1.02 -19.95
CA ASN A 57 1.73 -0.13 -20.79
C ASN A 57 0.99 -1.41 -20.35
N ILE A 58 0.86 -1.62 -19.04
CA ILE A 58 0.19 -2.82 -18.49
C ILE A 58 -1.33 -2.63 -18.47
N LEU A 59 -1.80 -1.41 -18.19
CA LEU A 59 -3.20 -1.05 -18.05
C LEU A 59 -3.54 0.22 -18.81
N PRO A 60 -3.78 0.12 -20.13
CA PRO A 60 -4.29 1.24 -20.90
C PRO A 60 -5.61 1.76 -20.33
N GLN A 61 -5.86 3.06 -20.44
CA GLN A 61 -7.06 3.73 -19.91
C GLN A 61 -8.36 3.02 -20.32
N GLU A 62 -8.49 2.64 -21.58
CA GLU A 62 -9.67 1.94 -22.08
C GLU A 62 -9.93 0.63 -21.33
N GLN A 63 -8.87 -0.13 -21.02
CA GLN A 63 -9.00 -1.37 -20.26
C GLN A 63 -9.42 -1.10 -18.81
N PHE A 64 -8.86 -0.06 -18.18
CA PHE A 64 -9.27 0.38 -16.84
C PHE A 64 -10.77 0.73 -16.81
N GLU A 65 -11.23 1.52 -17.79
CA GLU A 65 -12.63 1.92 -17.88
C GLU A 65 -13.58 0.74 -18.13
N GLN A 66 -13.15 -0.24 -18.94
CA GLN A 66 -13.90 -1.47 -19.18
C GLN A 66 -13.96 -2.38 -17.94
N LEU A 67 -12.92 -2.40 -17.10
CA LEU A 67 -12.88 -3.18 -15.87
C LEU A 67 -13.86 -2.62 -14.83
N PHE A 68 -13.93 -1.29 -14.73
CA PHE A 68 -14.67 -0.56 -13.69
C PHE A 68 -15.75 0.38 -14.27
N PRO A 69 -16.75 -0.16 -14.99
CA PRO A 69 -17.74 0.65 -15.69
C PRO A 69 -18.74 1.35 -14.75
N TYR A 70 -18.89 0.89 -13.51
CA TYR A 70 -19.81 1.46 -12.50
C TYR A 70 -19.07 2.12 -11.33
N ARG A 71 -17.78 2.44 -11.46
CA ARG A 71 -17.04 3.14 -10.40
C ARG A 71 -17.65 4.51 -10.09
N ILE A 72 -17.47 4.98 -8.86
CA ILE A 72 -18.08 6.21 -8.34
C ILE A 72 -17.81 7.41 -9.25
N GLY A 73 -18.86 8.17 -9.58
CA GLY A 73 -18.78 9.35 -10.46
C GLY A 73 -18.77 9.08 -11.97
N THR A 74 -18.79 7.82 -12.43
CA THR A 74 -19.00 7.55 -13.87
C THR A 74 -20.44 7.83 -14.29
N LYS A 75 -20.68 8.07 -15.59
CA LYS A 75 -22.04 8.21 -16.16
C LYS A 75 -22.98 7.05 -15.79
N LYS A 76 -22.46 5.82 -15.81
CA LYS A 76 -23.24 4.62 -15.43
C LYS A 76 -23.52 4.58 -13.93
N TRP A 77 -22.56 5.02 -13.11
CA TRP A 77 -22.78 5.19 -11.67
C TRP A 77 -23.87 6.23 -11.40
N HIS A 78 -23.81 7.42 -11.99
CA HIS A 78 -24.84 8.46 -11.81
C HIS A 78 -26.24 7.93 -12.16
N LYS A 79 -26.37 7.27 -13.32
CA LYS A 79 -27.64 6.67 -13.76
C LYS A 79 -28.21 5.67 -12.75
N HIS A 80 -27.35 4.94 -12.04
CA HIS A 80 -27.78 4.00 -11.00
C HIS A 80 -28.02 4.67 -9.63
N ALA A 81 -27.18 5.63 -9.27
CA ALA A 81 -27.11 6.20 -7.94
C ALA A 81 -28.12 7.34 -7.71
N THR A 82 -28.71 7.94 -8.75
CA THR A 82 -29.55 9.15 -8.67
C THR A 82 -30.62 9.15 -7.57
N ASN A 83 -31.17 7.97 -7.22
CA ASN A 83 -32.22 7.83 -6.20
C ASN A 83 -31.73 7.19 -4.89
N GLN A 84 -30.42 7.11 -4.66
CA GLN A 84 -29.85 6.49 -3.46
C GLN A 84 -29.46 7.55 -2.41
N PRO A 85 -29.52 7.22 -1.10
CA PRO A 85 -29.28 8.19 -0.01
C PRO A 85 -27.93 8.91 -0.05
N ASN A 86 -26.90 8.29 -0.63
CA ASN A 86 -25.53 8.81 -0.64
C ASN A 86 -25.15 9.44 -2.00
N TYR A 87 -26.14 9.74 -2.84
CA TYR A 87 -25.90 10.35 -4.14
C TYR A 87 -25.52 11.82 -4.02
N LYS A 88 -24.46 12.22 -4.75
CA LYS A 88 -24.08 13.61 -4.96
C LYS A 88 -24.15 13.91 -6.45
N VAL A 89 -24.90 14.93 -6.83
CA VAL A 89 -25.12 15.28 -8.25
C VAL A 89 -23.82 15.69 -8.95
N ASP A 90 -22.91 16.28 -8.20
CA ASP A 90 -21.59 16.76 -8.59
C ASP A 90 -20.46 15.76 -8.27
N GLN A 91 -20.81 14.50 -7.97
CA GLN A 91 -19.81 13.45 -7.70
C GLN A 91 -18.88 13.28 -8.91
N ALA A 92 -17.66 13.78 -8.81
CA ALA A 92 -16.63 13.55 -9.81
C ALA A 92 -16.24 12.06 -9.86
N ASP A 93 -15.65 11.64 -10.99
CA ASP A 93 -15.00 10.33 -11.14
C ASP A 93 -13.77 10.24 -10.23
N TYR A 94 -14.02 9.94 -8.95
CA TYR A 94 -13.00 9.88 -7.91
C TYR A 94 -11.93 8.85 -8.25
N TYR A 95 -12.34 7.68 -8.75
CA TYR A 95 -11.43 6.63 -9.20
C TYR A 95 -11.08 6.75 -10.69
N SER A 96 -10.96 7.96 -11.22
CA SER A 96 -10.57 8.15 -12.62
C SER A 96 -9.17 7.62 -12.91
N TYR A 97 -8.94 7.25 -14.17
CA TYR A 97 -7.61 6.85 -14.63
C TYR A 97 -6.58 7.98 -14.46
N ASN A 98 -6.99 9.24 -14.65
CA ASN A 98 -6.13 10.40 -14.43
C ASN A 98 -5.68 10.50 -12.96
N ASN A 99 -6.58 10.25 -12.00
CA ASN A 99 -6.20 10.23 -10.58
C ASN A 99 -5.23 9.09 -10.26
N LEU A 100 -5.38 7.92 -10.87
CA LEU A 100 -4.42 6.82 -10.73
C LEU A 100 -3.03 7.22 -11.28
N ILE A 101 -2.97 7.80 -12.48
CA ILE A 101 -1.70 8.24 -13.09
C ILE A 101 -1.05 9.37 -12.29
N ALA A 102 -1.84 10.34 -11.81
CA ALA A 102 -1.32 11.41 -10.96
C ALA A 102 -0.79 10.87 -9.63
N ALA A 103 -1.47 9.89 -9.02
CA ALA A 103 -0.99 9.25 -7.79
C ALA A 103 0.34 8.53 -8.00
N VAL A 104 0.47 7.77 -9.10
CA VAL A 104 1.71 7.09 -9.48
C VAL A 104 2.84 8.09 -9.71
N THR A 105 2.53 9.22 -10.36
CA THR A 105 3.50 10.30 -10.61
C THR A 105 4.07 10.83 -9.29
N ASP A 106 3.19 11.20 -8.35
CA ASP A 106 3.60 11.82 -7.09
C ASP A 106 4.35 10.85 -6.17
N ILE A 107 3.85 9.62 -5.99
CA ILE A 107 4.53 8.64 -5.13
C ILE A 107 5.86 8.19 -5.73
N ALA A 108 6.00 8.15 -7.06
CA ALA A 108 7.23 7.77 -7.70
C ALA A 108 8.38 8.76 -7.42
N ASN A 109 8.10 9.95 -6.87
CA ASN A 109 9.14 10.87 -6.39
C ASN A 109 9.60 10.57 -4.94
N ILE A 110 9.06 9.55 -4.28
CA ILE A 110 9.31 9.27 -2.86
C ILE A 110 10.07 7.96 -2.70
N LYS A 111 11.15 7.98 -1.90
CA LYS A 111 11.72 6.77 -1.29
C LYS A 111 11.32 6.70 0.17
N TYR A 112 11.19 5.49 0.66
CA TYR A 112 10.85 5.16 2.03
C TYR A 112 11.90 4.23 2.60
N LYS A 113 12.29 4.45 3.85
CA LYS A 113 13.28 3.62 4.52
C LYS A 113 12.84 3.33 5.94
N VAL A 114 12.92 2.06 6.32
CA VAL A 114 12.79 1.64 7.72
C VAL A 114 14.11 1.07 8.18
N GLU A 115 14.50 1.48 9.38
CA GLU A 115 15.65 0.97 10.09
C GLU A 115 15.18 0.34 11.40
N TYR A 116 15.64 -0.87 11.67
CA TYR A 116 15.29 -1.66 12.87
C TYR A 116 16.56 -2.02 13.63
N ARG A 117 16.49 -2.12 14.96
CA ARG A 117 17.55 -2.74 15.75
C ARG A 117 17.46 -4.27 15.59
N GLN A 118 18.56 -4.91 15.23
CA GLN A 118 18.65 -6.36 15.07
C GLN A 118 18.15 -7.06 16.34
N GLU A 119 17.29 -8.09 16.23
CA GLU A 119 16.63 -8.80 17.34
C GLU A 119 15.47 -8.05 18.03
N GLU A 120 15.29 -6.75 17.79
CA GLU A 120 14.21 -5.93 18.34
C GLU A 120 13.38 -5.32 17.19
N THR A 121 12.62 -6.16 16.47
CA THR A 121 11.95 -5.77 15.22
C THR A 121 10.86 -4.70 15.38
N GLU A 122 10.40 -4.43 16.59
CA GLU A 122 9.48 -3.32 16.90
C GLU A 122 10.22 -2.01 17.20
N ASN A 123 11.51 -2.08 17.56
CA ASN A 123 12.36 -0.92 17.80
C ASN A 123 12.91 -0.39 16.47
N ARG A 124 12.27 0.66 15.95
CA ARG A 124 12.52 1.15 14.60
C ARG A 124 12.40 2.65 14.44
N ARG A 125 12.97 3.13 13.34
CA ARG A 125 12.77 4.47 12.82
C ARG A 125 12.48 4.45 11.33
N VAL A 126 11.72 5.43 10.89
CA VAL A 126 11.14 5.49 9.55
C VAL A 126 11.43 6.84 8.93
N PHE A 127 11.95 6.81 7.72
CA PHE A 127 12.30 7.99 6.94
C PHE A 127 11.56 8.02 5.61
N ARG A 128 11.38 9.22 5.08
CA ARG A 128 11.13 9.45 3.65
C ARG A 128 12.24 10.30 3.03
N LEU A 129 12.45 10.12 1.73
CA LEU A 129 13.24 11.00 0.89
C LEU A 129 12.37 11.50 -0.26
N ASP A 130 12.28 12.81 -0.42
CA ASP A 130 11.85 13.44 -1.66
C ASP A 130 13.01 13.41 -2.66
N LYS A 131 12.86 12.71 -3.78
CA LYS A 131 13.97 12.47 -4.72
C LYS A 131 14.38 13.72 -5.50
N GLU A 132 13.41 14.54 -5.88
CA GLU A 132 13.65 15.78 -6.62
C GLU A 132 14.42 16.80 -5.77
N THR A 133 13.94 17.06 -4.55
CA THR A 133 14.56 18.05 -3.66
C THR A 133 15.69 17.48 -2.81
N LYS A 134 15.86 16.15 -2.80
CA LYS A 134 16.78 15.40 -1.92
C LYS A 134 16.53 15.67 -0.44
N THR A 135 15.28 15.94 -0.10
CA THR A 135 14.87 16.26 1.27
C THR A 135 14.55 14.97 2.01
N GLU A 136 15.38 14.60 2.98
CA GLU A 136 15.12 13.51 3.93
C GLU A 136 14.29 14.04 5.10
N THR A 137 13.32 13.26 5.56
CA THR A 137 12.52 13.55 6.77
C THR A 137 12.42 12.31 7.63
N LEU A 138 12.69 12.44 8.93
CA LEU A 138 12.41 11.40 9.92
C LEU A 138 10.93 11.47 10.31
N ILE A 139 10.14 10.48 9.90
CA ILE A 139 8.70 10.43 10.14
C ILE A 139 8.39 9.95 11.56
N TYR A 140 9.18 8.98 12.03
CA TYR A 140 8.93 8.25 13.26
C TYR A 140 10.22 7.61 13.78
N GLN A 141 10.38 7.54 15.10
CA GLN A 141 11.42 6.78 15.78
C GLN A 141 10.86 6.27 17.12
N SER A 142 11.12 5.00 17.44
CA SER A 142 10.89 4.43 18.76
C SER A 142 11.73 5.16 19.82
N ASP A 143 11.14 5.45 20.97
CA ASP A 143 11.86 6.14 22.06
C ASP A 143 13.10 5.37 22.53
N SER A 144 13.06 4.04 22.43
CA SER A 144 14.16 3.14 22.78
C SER A 144 15.22 2.98 21.67
N PHE A 145 15.06 3.62 20.50
CA PHE A 145 15.93 3.34 19.34
C PHE A 145 17.41 3.71 19.59
N ASN A 146 17.64 4.79 20.32
CA ASN A 146 18.98 5.32 20.62
C ASN A 146 19.34 5.28 22.12
N THR A 147 18.62 4.49 22.93
CA THR A 147 19.02 4.29 24.33
C THR A 147 20.35 3.55 24.41
N SER A 148 21.10 3.74 25.51
CA SER A 148 22.40 3.07 25.70
C SER A 148 22.32 1.54 25.65
N SER A 149 21.15 0.96 25.96
CA SER A 149 20.91 -0.49 25.82
C SER A 149 20.85 -0.96 24.36
N ASN A 150 20.46 -0.08 23.44
CA ASN A 150 20.22 -0.39 22.04
C ASN A 150 21.27 0.22 21.08
N GLU A 151 22.10 1.15 21.55
CA GLU A 151 23.06 1.83 20.67
C GLU A 151 24.07 0.88 20.00
N MET A 152 24.42 -0.21 20.69
CA MET A 152 25.33 -1.25 20.21
C MET A 152 24.64 -2.34 19.37
N VAL A 153 23.31 -2.37 19.36
CA VAL A 153 22.55 -3.34 18.57
C VAL A 153 22.60 -2.93 17.09
N PRO A 154 23.06 -3.80 16.17
CA PRO A 154 23.22 -3.43 14.76
C PRO A 154 21.91 -2.96 14.12
N ILE A 155 22.01 -2.04 13.15
CA ILE A 155 20.85 -1.55 12.40
C ILE A 155 20.67 -2.37 11.13
N ILE A 156 19.45 -2.87 10.94
CA ILE A 156 18.99 -3.44 9.67
C ILE A 156 18.20 -2.36 8.95
N SER A 157 18.61 -2.01 7.73
CA SER A 157 17.95 -1.01 6.90
C SER A 157 17.27 -1.65 5.70
N LYS A 158 16.02 -1.25 5.46
CA LYS A 158 15.24 -1.63 4.29
C LYS A 158 14.72 -0.38 3.61
N THR A 159 14.99 -0.26 2.31
CA THR A 159 14.59 0.89 1.50
C THR A 159 13.70 0.44 0.37
N VAL A 160 12.59 1.15 0.18
CA VAL A 160 11.67 1.01 -0.96
C VAL A 160 11.71 2.31 -1.76
N ASP A 161 11.85 2.19 -3.08
CA ASP A 161 11.60 3.30 -3.99
C ASP A 161 10.20 3.11 -4.56
N PHE A 162 9.26 4.00 -4.24
CA PHE A 162 7.87 3.81 -4.69
C PHE A 162 7.71 3.95 -6.20
N GLY A 163 8.71 4.49 -6.91
CA GLY A 163 8.77 4.44 -8.37
C GLY A 163 9.02 3.02 -8.92
N SER A 164 9.27 2.02 -8.07
CA SER A 164 9.41 0.62 -8.45
C SER A 164 8.08 -0.13 -8.62
N PHE A 165 6.95 0.48 -8.21
CA PHE A 165 5.61 -0.10 -8.39
C PHE A 165 5.37 -0.51 -9.86
N LEU A 166 5.07 -1.79 -10.09
CA LEU A 166 4.95 -2.40 -11.43
C LEU A 166 6.19 -2.27 -12.31
N LYS A 167 7.39 -2.19 -11.73
CA LYS A 167 8.66 -2.11 -12.47
C LYS A 167 9.68 -3.18 -12.08
N GLU A 168 9.33 -4.08 -11.17
CA GLU A 168 10.22 -5.14 -10.71
C GLU A 168 9.70 -6.54 -11.06
N GLY A 169 10.61 -7.49 -11.21
CA GLY A 169 10.28 -8.84 -11.68
C GLY A 169 10.00 -8.91 -13.19
N SER A 170 9.55 -10.08 -13.65
CA SER A 170 9.21 -10.30 -15.05
C SER A 170 7.91 -9.60 -15.44
N ASP A 171 7.68 -9.39 -16.74
CA ASP A 171 6.42 -8.85 -17.28
C ASP A 171 5.19 -9.60 -16.77
N LEU A 172 5.31 -10.92 -16.62
CA LEU A 172 4.26 -11.76 -16.07
C LEU A 172 3.99 -11.39 -14.60
N LYS A 173 5.03 -11.31 -13.76
CA LYS A 173 4.90 -10.92 -12.34
C LYS A 173 4.27 -9.53 -12.19
N ARG A 174 4.69 -8.56 -13.00
CA ARG A 174 4.11 -7.20 -13.00
C ARG A 174 2.63 -7.17 -13.36
N LYS A 175 2.19 -8.02 -14.30
CA LYS A 175 0.76 -8.20 -14.62
C LYS A 175 0.00 -8.86 -13.46
N HIS A 176 0.58 -9.87 -12.82
CA HIS A 176 -0.02 -10.49 -11.63
C HIS A 176 -0.11 -9.52 -10.46
N GLU A 177 0.92 -8.72 -10.21
CA GLU A 177 0.94 -7.69 -9.18
C GLU A 177 -0.20 -6.69 -9.40
N LEU A 178 -0.30 -6.12 -10.60
CA LEU A 178 -1.37 -5.19 -10.92
C LEU A 178 -2.75 -5.85 -10.77
N ALA A 179 -2.91 -7.09 -11.25
CA ALA A 179 -4.18 -7.80 -11.13
C ALA A 179 -4.56 -8.03 -9.66
N ALA A 180 -3.60 -8.37 -8.81
CA ALA A 180 -3.80 -8.57 -7.38
C ALA A 180 -4.14 -7.26 -6.67
N PHE A 181 -3.41 -6.18 -6.95
CA PHE A 181 -3.68 -4.84 -6.43
C PHE A 181 -5.10 -4.39 -6.78
N LEU A 182 -5.44 -4.41 -8.08
CA LEU A 182 -6.76 -4.03 -8.57
C LEU A 182 -7.88 -4.91 -7.99
N ALA A 183 -7.65 -6.21 -7.84
CA ALA A 183 -8.65 -7.12 -7.29
C ALA A 183 -8.95 -6.85 -5.82
N ASN A 184 -7.92 -6.59 -5.02
CA ASN A 184 -8.09 -6.25 -3.61
C ASN A 184 -8.80 -4.91 -3.44
N ILE A 185 -8.36 -3.84 -4.10
CA ILE A 185 -9.05 -2.54 -3.98
C ILE A 185 -10.49 -2.59 -4.52
N SER A 186 -10.76 -3.42 -5.53
CA SER A 186 -12.11 -3.65 -6.05
C SER A 186 -13.00 -4.39 -5.07
N HIS A 187 -12.42 -5.30 -4.28
CA HIS A 187 -13.12 -5.92 -3.16
C HIS A 187 -13.43 -4.85 -2.11
N GLU A 188 -12.43 -4.13 -1.60
CA GLU A 188 -12.60 -3.17 -0.50
C GLU A 188 -13.70 -2.13 -0.78
N THR A 189 -13.80 -1.70 -2.04
CA THR A 189 -14.70 -0.62 -2.47
C THR A 189 -15.95 -1.12 -3.21
N GLY A 190 -16.17 -2.42 -3.30
CA GLY A 190 -17.14 -3.01 -4.21
C GLY A 190 -18.61 -2.78 -3.80
N GLY A 191 -19.44 -2.28 -4.73
CA GLY A 191 -20.89 -2.04 -4.54
C GLY A 191 -21.81 -3.12 -5.13
N GLY A 192 -21.23 -4.15 -5.77
CA GLY A 192 -21.98 -5.15 -6.52
C GLY A 192 -22.78 -6.12 -5.66
N ARG A 193 -23.99 -6.44 -6.11
CA ARG A 193 -24.91 -7.44 -5.56
C ARG A 193 -25.14 -8.56 -6.60
N PRO A 194 -25.66 -9.73 -6.21
CA PRO A 194 -25.87 -10.85 -7.14
C PRO A 194 -26.66 -10.49 -8.41
N ASN A 195 -27.61 -9.58 -8.32
CA ASN A 195 -28.47 -9.12 -9.42
C ASN A 195 -28.04 -7.78 -10.05
N SER A 196 -26.85 -7.26 -9.72
CA SER A 196 -26.38 -6.00 -10.31
C SER A 196 -26.13 -6.13 -11.82
N LEU A 197 -26.43 -5.07 -12.58
CA LEU A 197 -26.19 -5.02 -14.02
C LEU A 197 -24.71 -5.29 -14.34
N GLY A 198 -24.44 -6.21 -15.28
CA GLY A 198 -23.08 -6.65 -15.60
C GLY A 198 -22.44 -7.60 -14.57
N GLY A 199 -23.22 -8.05 -13.57
CA GLY A 199 -22.77 -8.92 -12.49
C GLY A 199 -22.04 -8.18 -11.36
N PRO A 200 -21.89 -8.79 -10.17
CA PRO A 200 -21.32 -8.14 -8.99
C PRO A 200 -19.88 -7.63 -9.20
N LEU A 201 -19.11 -8.28 -10.08
CA LEU A 201 -17.72 -7.92 -10.37
C LEU A 201 -17.57 -6.73 -11.34
N ALA A 202 -18.66 -6.14 -11.83
CA ALA A 202 -18.61 -4.89 -12.61
C ALA A 202 -18.59 -3.62 -11.73
N TRP A 203 -18.70 -3.80 -10.40
CA TRP A 203 -18.95 -2.74 -9.42
C TRP A 203 -17.79 -2.58 -8.42
N GLY A 204 -16.56 -2.90 -8.83
CA GLY A 204 -15.36 -2.47 -8.08
C GLY A 204 -15.18 -0.96 -8.18
N LEU A 205 -14.49 -0.37 -7.19
CA LEU A 205 -14.26 1.09 -7.12
C LEU A 205 -15.58 1.88 -6.98
N TYR A 206 -16.55 1.36 -6.24
CA TYR A 206 -17.88 1.97 -6.11
C TYR A 206 -18.01 2.87 -4.87
N TRP A 207 -17.39 2.48 -3.75
CA TRP A 207 -17.36 3.25 -2.50
C TRP A 207 -15.97 3.83 -2.27
N ASN A 208 -15.88 5.06 -1.76
CA ASN A 208 -14.63 5.70 -1.33
C ASN A 208 -14.58 5.98 0.18
N GLU A 209 -15.62 5.60 0.90
CA GLU A 209 -15.73 5.69 2.36
C GLU A 209 -16.50 4.47 2.87
N GLU A 210 -16.17 4.00 4.06
CA GLU A 210 -16.87 2.90 4.69
C GLU A 210 -18.36 3.25 4.87
N ILE A 211 -19.23 2.40 4.31
CA ILE A 211 -20.66 2.69 4.13
C ILE A 211 -21.35 3.11 5.44
N ASN A 212 -21.00 2.46 6.55
CA ASN A 212 -21.63 2.70 7.85
C ASN A 212 -21.26 4.05 8.48
N TYR A 213 -20.27 4.75 7.93
CA TYR A 213 -19.78 6.03 8.45
C TYR A 213 -20.15 7.23 7.57
N ILE A 214 -20.60 6.98 6.33
CA ILE A 214 -21.05 8.03 5.40
C ILE A 214 -22.18 8.84 6.05
N ASN A 215 -22.03 10.17 6.07
CA ASN A 215 -22.97 11.12 6.66
C ASN A 215 -23.27 10.90 8.16
N THR A 216 -22.36 10.26 8.90
CA THR A 216 -22.47 10.07 10.35
C THR A 216 -21.46 10.92 11.12
N LYS A 217 -21.64 11.04 12.43
CA LYS A 217 -20.64 11.61 13.37
C LYS A 217 -19.96 10.53 14.22
N THR A 218 -20.09 9.26 13.84
CA THR A 218 -19.58 8.13 14.62
C THR A 218 -18.04 8.13 14.59
N VAL A 219 -17.46 8.17 15.78
CA VAL A 219 -16.01 8.08 15.98
C VAL A 219 -15.63 6.63 16.27
N ASN A 220 -14.76 6.04 15.43
CA ASN A 220 -14.24 4.69 15.60
C ASN A 220 -12.87 4.56 14.92
N TYR A 221 -12.26 3.37 15.03
CA TYR A 221 -10.90 3.06 14.56
C TYR A 221 -9.85 3.97 15.21
N VAL A 222 -10.05 4.20 16.49
CA VAL A 222 -9.21 5.02 17.36
C VAL A 222 -8.49 4.08 18.31
N GLU A 223 -7.17 4.06 18.24
CA GLU A 223 -6.31 3.28 19.12
C GLU A 223 -5.29 4.21 19.79
N ALA A 224 -5.06 4.01 21.09
CA ALA A 224 -3.98 4.71 21.79
C ALA A 224 -2.65 4.30 21.15
N HIS A 225 -1.91 5.27 20.65
CA HIS A 225 -0.66 5.04 19.95
C HIS A 225 0.27 6.21 20.17
N ASP A 226 1.47 5.96 20.68
CA ASP A 226 2.39 7.01 21.15
C ASP A 226 2.83 7.95 20.02
N HIS A 227 3.16 7.38 18.87
CA HIS A 227 3.71 8.14 17.75
C HIS A 227 2.67 8.71 16.78
N PHE A 228 1.48 8.11 16.72
CA PHE A 228 0.38 8.50 15.84
C PHE A 228 -0.91 8.65 16.66
N PRO A 229 -0.92 9.52 17.69
CA PRO A 229 -2.06 9.62 18.58
C PRO A 229 -3.30 10.05 17.80
N PRO A 230 -4.47 9.47 18.10
CA PRO A 230 -5.69 9.88 17.45
C PRO A 230 -6.07 11.30 17.89
N VAL A 231 -6.57 12.09 16.96
CA VAL A 231 -7.07 13.44 17.24
C VAL A 231 -8.50 13.34 17.80
N PRO A 232 -8.82 13.96 18.95
CA PRO A 232 -10.17 13.93 19.52
C PRO A 232 -11.25 14.33 18.51
N GLY A 233 -12.31 13.53 18.44
CA GLY A 233 -13.44 13.75 17.52
C GLY A 233 -13.19 13.33 16.06
N ARG A 234 -11.99 12.83 15.72
CA ARG A 234 -11.70 12.28 14.38
C ARG A 234 -11.88 10.77 14.34
N SER A 235 -12.45 10.29 13.23
CA SER A 235 -12.76 8.89 12.96
C SER A 235 -11.87 8.39 11.83
N TYR A 236 -11.17 7.28 12.05
CA TYR A 236 -10.21 6.70 11.10
C TYR A 236 -10.75 5.42 10.44
N HIS A 237 -12.05 5.42 10.12
CA HIS A 237 -12.68 4.34 9.36
C HIS A 237 -12.18 4.28 7.92
N GLY A 238 -12.58 3.21 7.22
CA GLY A 238 -12.10 2.91 5.88
C GLY A 238 -12.33 4.05 4.89
N ARG A 239 -11.26 4.56 4.26
CA ARG A 239 -11.34 5.54 3.16
C ARG A 239 -10.45 5.14 1.99
N GLY A 240 -10.85 5.55 0.79
CA GLY A 240 -10.12 5.31 -0.44
C GLY A 240 -10.09 3.83 -0.90
N PRO A 241 -9.26 3.51 -1.91
CA PRO A 241 -9.25 2.21 -2.58
C PRO A 241 -8.89 1.03 -1.68
N ILE A 242 -8.00 1.22 -0.70
CA ILE A 242 -7.59 0.17 0.24
C ILE A 242 -8.39 0.18 1.54
N GLN A 243 -9.42 1.05 1.65
CA GLN A 243 -10.16 1.29 2.90
C GLN A 243 -9.23 1.52 4.09
N LEU A 244 -8.27 2.45 3.92
CA LEU A 244 -7.28 2.79 4.94
C LEU A 244 -8.00 3.08 6.26
N SER A 245 -7.63 2.34 7.31
CA SER A 245 -8.28 2.37 8.62
C SER A 245 -7.25 2.47 9.73
N TRP A 246 -7.64 2.99 10.89
CA TRP A 246 -6.83 3.21 12.11
C TRP A 246 -5.90 4.42 12.07
N ASN A 247 -5.84 5.17 13.17
CA ASN A 247 -5.02 6.39 13.29
C ASN A 247 -3.54 6.16 12.95
N TYR A 248 -2.95 5.03 13.36
CA TYR A 248 -1.54 4.74 13.08
C TYR A 248 -1.24 4.59 11.59
N ASN A 249 -2.17 4.05 10.80
CA ASN A 249 -2.03 3.96 9.35
C ASN A 249 -2.20 5.33 8.69
N TYR A 250 -3.17 6.13 9.14
CA TYR A 250 -3.33 7.51 8.65
C TYR A 250 -2.10 8.36 8.96
N GLY A 251 -1.54 8.25 10.17
CA GLY A 251 -0.34 8.96 10.59
C GLY A 251 0.90 8.58 9.78
N LEU A 252 1.14 7.27 9.58
CA LEU A 252 2.27 6.80 8.76
C LEU A 252 2.15 7.26 7.31
N ILE A 253 0.99 7.04 6.67
CA ILE A 253 0.76 7.46 5.28
C ILE A 253 0.86 8.98 5.13
N SER A 254 0.36 9.73 6.11
CA SER A 254 0.53 11.18 6.14
C SER A 254 2.01 11.57 6.18
N GLY A 255 2.81 10.90 7.01
CA GLY A 255 4.25 11.13 7.09
C GLY A 255 4.96 10.87 5.76
N ILE A 256 4.57 9.81 5.05
CA ILE A 256 5.13 9.46 3.74
C ILE A 256 4.78 10.52 2.68
N ILE A 257 3.51 10.95 2.61
CA ILE A 257 3.04 11.88 1.57
C ILE A 257 3.45 13.32 1.87
N TYR A 258 3.28 13.76 3.11
CA TYR A 258 3.34 15.18 3.50
C TYR A 258 4.55 15.54 4.35
N SER A 259 5.48 14.62 4.62
CA SER A 259 6.55 14.81 5.63
C SER A 259 6.04 15.10 7.04
N THR A 260 4.74 14.94 7.31
CA THR A 260 4.17 15.12 8.65
C THR A 260 3.04 14.11 8.87
N LYS A 261 3.00 13.52 10.08
CA LYS A 261 1.90 12.66 10.50
C LYS A 261 0.57 13.41 10.67
N ASP A 262 0.62 14.72 10.86
CA ASP A 262 -0.52 15.49 11.37
C ASP A 262 -1.61 15.73 10.32
N LYS A 263 -1.26 15.81 9.03
CA LYS A 263 -2.18 16.21 7.98
C LYS A 263 -3.40 15.29 7.89
N LEU A 264 -3.19 13.97 7.79
CA LEU A 264 -4.29 13.00 7.74
C LEU A 264 -4.79 12.59 9.13
N LEU A 265 -4.01 12.80 10.19
CA LEU A 265 -4.52 12.65 11.56
C LEU A 265 -5.58 13.71 11.89
N GLN A 266 -5.35 14.96 11.48
CA GLN A 266 -6.25 16.08 11.73
C GLN A 266 -7.39 16.16 10.71
N GLN A 267 -7.17 15.78 9.45
CA GLN A 267 -8.14 15.88 8.36
C GLN A 267 -8.24 14.56 7.57
N PRO A 268 -8.68 13.45 8.20
CA PRO A 268 -8.78 12.15 7.53
C PRO A 268 -9.75 12.15 6.34
N GLU A 269 -10.73 13.06 6.32
CA GLU A 269 -11.69 13.27 5.24
C GLU A 269 -11.06 13.71 3.90
N LEU A 270 -9.81 14.20 3.91
CA LEU A 270 -9.09 14.56 2.69
C LEU A 270 -9.03 13.39 1.71
N ILE A 271 -8.89 12.15 2.23
CA ILE A 271 -8.86 10.96 1.40
C ILE A 271 -10.17 10.84 0.60
N VAL A 272 -11.34 11.08 1.20
CA VAL A 272 -12.65 10.96 0.49
C VAL A 272 -12.84 12.04 -0.58
N ASN A 273 -12.22 13.21 -0.39
CA ASN A 273 -12.39 14.36 -1.27
C ASN A 273 -11.41 14.36 -2.45
N ASP A 274 -10.27 13.68 -2.34
CA ASP A 274 -9.23 13.68 -3.35
C ASP A 274 -8.92 12.24 -3.83
N GLY A 275 -9.39 11.93 -5.05
CA GLY A 275 -9.18 10.62 -5.68
C GLY A 275 -7.72 10.29 -5.96
N LYS A 276 -6.88 11.31 -6.22
CA LYS A 276 -5.43 11.12 -6.35
C LYS A 276 -4.86 10.66 -5.02
N LEU A 277 -5.15 11.40 -3.94
CA LEU A 277 -4.73 11.03 -2.59
C LEU A 277 -5.21 9.61 -2.21
N GLY A 278 -6.46 9.26 -2.56
CA GLY A 278 -6.96 7.90 -2.38
C GLY A 278 -6.09 6.84 -3.06
N PHE A 279 -5.75 7.01 -4.34
CA PHE A 279 -4.83 6.06 -5.00
C PHE A 279 -3.44 6.05 -4.37
N MET A 280 -2.90 7.20 -3.95
CA MET A 280 -1.63 7.26 -3.25
C MET A 280 -1.65 6.40 -1.98
N THR A 281 -2.70 6.50 -1.14
CA THR A 281 -2.78 5.70 0.09
C THR A 281 -2.79 4.20 -0.20
N ALA A 282 -3.48 3.77 -1.26
CA ALA A 282 -3.56 2.36 -1.63
C ALA A 282 -2.22 1.80 -2.15
N ILE A 283 -1.53 2.55 -3.02
CA ILE A 283 -0.24 2.09 -3.55
C ILE A 283 0.83 2.12 -2.45
N LEU A 284 0.84 3.15 -1.62
CA LEU A 284 1.77 3.23 -0.49
C LEU A 284 1.57 2.07 0.49
N PHE A 285 0.32 1.74 0.86
CA PHE A 285 0.03 0.55 1.67
C PHE A 285 0.55 -0.73 1.01
N TRP A 286 0.30 -0.88 -0.30
CA TRP A 286 0.75 -2.05 -1.07
C TRP A 286 2.28 -2.24 -1.09
N MET A 287 3.01 -1.13 -1.14
CA MET A 287 4.47 -1.09 -1.25
C MET A 287 5.20 -1.05 0.09
N THR A 288 4.48 -0.81 1.20
CA THR A 288 5.10 -0.61 2.53
C THR A 288 5.00 -1.89 3.35
N GLU A 289 6.13 -2.35 3.89
CA GLU A 289 6.14 -3.40 4.90
C GLU A 289 5.73 -2.85 6.27
N HIS A 290 5.10 -3.71 7.07
CA HIS A 290 4.86 -3.47 8.49
C HIS A 290 5.71 -4.46 9.31
N PRO A 291 5.89 -4.25 10.63
CA PRO A 291 6.64 -5.20 11.44
C PRO A 291 6.06 -6.60 11.29
N LEU A 292 6.93 -7.56 10.97
CA LEU A 292 6.57 -8.98 10.74
C LEU A 292 5.59 -9.23 9.57
N VAL A 293 5.23 -8.21 8.78
CA VAL A 293 4.33 -8.33 7.63
C VAL A 293 5.03 -7.79 6.38
N PRO A 294 5.30 -8.62 5.36
CA PRO A 294 5.95 -8.15 4.14
C PRO A 294 5.07 -7.17 3.37
N SER A 295 5.67 -6.39 2.46
CA SER A 295 4.89 -5.62 1.50
C SER A 295 4.18 -6.56 0.52
N ALA A 296 2.98 -6.19 0.07
CA ALA A 296 2.27 -6.96 -0.96
C ALA A 296 3.02 -6.92 -2.29
N HIS A 297 3.72 -5.82 -2.57
CA HIS A 297 4.66 -5.70 -3.68
C HIS A 297 5.72 -6.81 -3.66
N ASP A 298 6.51 -6.93 -2.59
CA ASP A 298 7.60 -7.91 -2.48
C ASP A 298 7.11 -9.34 -2.62
N VAL A 299 5.91 -9.64 -2.11
CA VAL A 299 5.25 -10.94 -2.31
C VAL A 299 4.99 -11.16 -3.79
N MET A 300 4.35 -10.23 -4.49
CA MET A 300 3.96 -10.40 -5.89
C MET A 300 5.16 -10.44 -6.86
N VAL A 301 6.25 -9.72 -6.54
CA VAL A 301 7.47 -9.77 -7.35
C VAL A 301 8.43 -10.90 -6.94
N GLY A 302 8.11 -11.63 -5.87
CA GLY A 302 8.86 -12.79 -5.38
C GLY A 302 10.18 -12.44 -4.69
N LYS A 303 10.20 -11.31 -3.98
CA LYS A 303 11.27 -10.88 -3.09
C LYS A 303 11.03 -11.29 -1.63
N TRP A 304 9.78 -11.57 -1.26
CA TRP A 304 9.48 -12.11 0.07
C TRP A 304 9.91 -13.57 0.17
N THR A 305 10.71 -13.86 1.19
CA THR A 305 11.05 -15.20 1.63
C THR A 305 10.39 -15.42 2.99
N PRO A 306 9.50 -16.42 3.15
CA PRO A 306 8.84 -16.66 4.43
C PRO A 306 9.85 -17.11 5.49
N SER A 307 9.68 -16.59 6.70
CA SER A 307 10.40 -17.06 7.90
C SER A 307 9.90 -18.44 8.35
N GLU A 308 10.61 -19.07 9.29
CA GLU A 308 10.14 -20.31 9.91
C GLU A 308 8.76 -20.13 10.59
N SER A 309 8.52 -18.96 11.19
CA SER A 309 7.23 -18.58 11.76
C SER A 309 6.14 -18.52 10.67
N ASP A 310 6.41 -17.86 9.54
CA ASP A 310 5.47 -17.76 8.42
C ASP A 310 5.11 -19.15 7.87
N ILE A 311 6.11 -20.00 7.68
CA ILE A 311 5.94 -21.39 7.22
C ILE A 311 5.04 -22.17 8.19
N SER A 312 5.27 -22.04 9.51
CA SER A 312 4.46 -22.72 10.52
C SER A 312 2.98 -22.28 10.51
N LYS A 313 2.72 -21.07 10.03
CA LYS A 313 1.38 -20.48 9.86
C LYS A 313 0.75 -20.80 8.51
N GLY A 314 1.42 -21.59 7.66
CA GLY A 314 0.94 -21.93 6.31
C GLY A 314 1.13 -20.81 5.27
N LEU A 315 1.92 -19.77 5.61
CA LEU A 315 2.27 -18.65 4.74
C LEU A 315 3.55 -19.00 3.96
N THR A 316 3.44 -19.94 3.01
CA THR A 316 4.61 -20.56 2.38
C THR A 316 4.88 -20.11 0.95
N GLU A 317 3.83 -19.92 0.14
CA GLU A 317 3.97 -19.61 -1.28
C GLU A 317 3.57 -18.16 -1.57
N PRO A 318 4.44 -17.34 -2.19
CA PRO A 318 4.08 -15.99 -2.60
C PRO A 318 2.95 -16.02 -3.64
N GLY A 319 1.98 -15.11 -3.51
CA GLY A 319 0.89 -14.99 -4.47
C GLY A 319 -0.32 -14.26 -3.91
N PHE A 320 -1.43 -14.34 -4.66
CA PHE A 320 -2.65 -13.59 -4.36
C PHE A 320 -3.19 -13.86 -2.96
N GLY A 321 -3.21 -15.12 -2.49
CA GLY A 321 -3.66 -15.47 -1.14
C GLY A 321 -2.90 -14.75 -0.03
N ILE A 322 -1.58 -14.61 -0.16
CA ILE A 322 -0.74 -13.88 0.81
C ILE A 322 -1.08 -12.38 0.81
N THR A 323 -1.40 -11.77 -0.34
CA THR A 323 -1.82 -10.36 -0.36
C THR A 323 -3.12 -10.13 0.43
N ILE A 324 -4.02 -11.13 0.46
CA ILE A 324 -5.23 -11.08 1.29
C ILE A 324 -4.86 -11.17 2.77
N MET A 325 -3.89 -12.02 3.13
CA MET A 325 -3.40 -12.14 4.50
C MET A 325 -2.75 -10.84 5.01
N ILE A 326 -2.00 -10.13 4.15
CA ILE A 326 -1.43 -8.81 4.46
C ILE A 326 -2.54 -7.79 4.73
N ILE A 327 -3.59 -7.77 3.90
CA ILE A 327 -4.64 -6.75 3.97
C ILE A 327 -5.61 -7.01 5.13
N ASN A 328 -6.06 -8.25 5.32
CA ASN A 328 -7.13 -8.56 6.27
C ASN A 328 -7.05 -9.98 6.88
N GLY A 329 -5.85 -10.55 7.03
CA GLY A 329 -5.66 -11.92 7.50
C GLY A 329 -6.33 -12.24 8.84
N LYS A 330 -6.46 -11.27 9.76
CA LYS A 330 -7.17 -11.47 11.05
C LYS A 330 -8.64 -11.86 10.86
N LEU A 331 -9.31 -11.36 9.83
CA LEU A 331 -10.72 -11.63 9.54
C LEU A 331 -10.92 -12.61 8.39
N GLU A 332 -9.94 -12.71 7.50
CA GLU A 332 -10.01 -13.44 6.24
C GLU A 332 -9.00 -14.60 6.15
N GLY A 333 -8.31 -14.95 7.24
CA GLY A 333 -7.41 -16.10 7.31
C GLY A 333 -8.14 -17.44 7.44
N ASN A 334 -7.54 -18.49 6.89
CA ASN A 334 -8.06 -19.85 6.87
C ASN A 334 -9.45 -19.99 6.24
N LEU A 335 -9.69 -19.30 5.13
CA LEU A 335 -10.97 -19.31 4.40
C LEU A 335 -10.76 -19.68 2.94
N ASP A 336 -11.73 -20.39 2.37
CA ASP A 336 -11.75 -20.73 0.95
C ASP A 336 -12.75 -19.84 0.17
N LYS A 337 -12.87 -20.12 -1.13
CA LYS A 337 -13.76 -19.38 -2.05
C LYS A 337 -15.25 -19.40 -1.69
N SER A 338 -15.70 -20.24 -0.75
CA SER A 338 -17.10 -20.28 -0.30
C SER A 338 -17.44 -19.12 0.63
N ASP A 339 -16.44 -18.56 1.34
CA ASP A 339 -16.61 -17.29 2.05
C ASP A 339 -16.83 -16.17 1.03
N ARG A 340 -17.89 -15.37 1.23
CA ARG A 340 -18.29 -14.29 0.32
C ARG A 340 -17.14 -13.30 0.05
N ARG A 341 -16.28 -13.04 1.04
CA ARG A 341 -15.21 -12.06 0.93
C ARG A 341 -14.09 -12.59 0.04
N ILE A 342 -13.59 -13.78 0.37
CA ILE A 342 -12.56 -14.49 -0.39
C ILE A 342 -13.03 -14.77 -1.81
N GLY A 343 -14.24 -15.30 -1.98
CA GLY A 343 -14.85 -15.55 -3.29
C GLY A 343 -14.93 -14.29 -4.15
N ARG A 344 -15.22 -13.11 -3.56
CA ARG A 344 -15.25 -11.83 -4.27
C ARG A 344 -13.84 -11.37 -4.68
N ARG A 345 -12.84 -11.45 -3.80
CA ARG A 345 -11.43 -11.13 -4.12
C ARG A 345 -10.92 -11.99 -5.29
N ILE A 346 -11.12 -13.30 -5.20
CA ILE A 346 -10.76 -14.27 -6.25
C ILE A 346 -11.51 -13.98 -7.55
N GLY A 347 -12.80 -13.65 -7.46
CA GLY A 347 -13.62 -13.29 -8.61
C GLY A 347 -13.04 -12.11 -9.39
N PHE A 348 -12.68 -11.02 -8.69
CA PHE A 348 -12.01 -9.88 -9.32
C PHE A 348 -10.65 -10.27 -9.91
N TYR A 349 -9.82 -10.99 -9.16
CA TYR A 349 -8.50 -11.42 -9.62
C TYR A 349 -8.60 -12.23 -10.92
N ARG A 350 -9.49 -13.23 -10.97
CA ARG A 350 -9.77 -14.02 -12.18
C ARG A 350 -10.27 -13.18 -13.35
N LYS A 351 -11.18 -12.23 -13.09
CA LYS A 351 -11.71 -11.35 -14.14
C LYS A 351 -10.59 -10.52 -14.76
N ILE A 352 -9.72 -9.95 -13.92
CA ILE A 352 -8.65 -9.05 -14.35
C ILE A 352 -7.53 -9.84 -15.05
N THR A 353 -7.07 -10.95 -14.49
CA THR A 353 -6.03 -11.80 -15.11
C THR A 353 -6.49 -12.36 -16.45
N LYS A 354 -7.77 -12.78 -16.57
CA LYS A 354 -8.36 -13.19 -17.85
C LYS A 354 -8.35 -12.05 -18.88
N LYS A 355 -8.67 -10.81 -18.47
CA LYS A 355 -8.66 -9.64 -19.36
C LYS A 355 -7.25 -9.29 -19.84
N MET A 356 -6.25 -9.53 -18.99
CA MET A 356 -4.82 -9.34 -19.29
C MET A 356 -4.17 -10.52 -20.05
N GLY A 357 -4.91 -11.62 -20.27
CA GLY A 357 -4.40 -12.80 -20.98
C GLY A 357 -3.34 -13.59 -20.20
N ILE A 358 -3.35 -13.52 -18.86
CA ILE A 358 -2.40 -14.24 -18.01
C ILE A 358 -3.08 -15.38 -17.24
N SER A 359 -2.35 -16.46 -17.03
CA SER A 359 -2.85 -17.68 -16.36
C SER A 359 -2.56 -17.63 -14.86
N ILE A 360 -3.54 -18.06 -14.05
CA ILE A 360 -3.37 -18.25 -12.60
C ILE A 360 -3.31 -19.73 -12.21
N LYS A 361 -3.05 -20.62 -13.18
CA LYS A 361 -3.05 -22.07 -12.95
C LYS A 361 -1.94 -22.42 -11.94
N GLY A 362 -2.32 -23.10 -10.86
CA GLY A 362 -1.39 -23.53 -9.81
C GLY A 362 -1.17 -22.50 -8.71
N GLU A 363 -1.70 -21.28 -8.83
CA GLU A 363 -1.61 -20.29 -7.75
C GLU A 363 -2.55 -20.63 -6.59
N LYS A 364 -2.05 -20.46 -5.36
CA LYS A 364 -2.88 -20.39 -4.16
C LYS A 364 -3.56 -19.01 -4.08
N VAL A 365 -4.81 -18.96 -4.50
CA VAL A 365 -5.61 -17.71 -4.60
C VAL A 365 -6.53 -17.45 -3.41
N ASP A 366 -6.71 -18.43 -2.54
CA ASP A 366 -7.42 -18.29 -1.26
C ASP A 366 -6.46 -18.33 -0.08
N THR A 367 -7.01 -18.22 1.13
CA THR A 367 -6.27 -18.18 2.40
C THR A 367 -6.42 -19.48 3.19
N LEU A 368 -6.95 -20.54 2.59
CA LEU A 368 -7.22 -21.79 3.29
C LEU A 368 -5.91 -22.39 3.83
N GLY A 369 -5.91 -22.73 5.13
CA GLY A 369 -4.72 -23.22 5.83
C GLY A 369 -3.68 -22.14 6.17
N MET A 370 -3.99 -20.85 6.01
CA MET A 370 -3.14 -19.73 6.42
C MET A 370 -3.64 -19.12 7.73
N SER A 371 -2.77 -18.95 8.71
CA SER A 371 -3.04 -18.16 9.93
C SER A 371 -2.46 -16.74 9.79
N PRO A 372 -3.02 -15.73 10.50
CA PRO A 372 -2.51 -14.35 10.44
C PRO A 372 -1.00 -14.25 10.72
N PHE A 373 -0.33 -13.30 10.03
CA PHE A 373 1.08 -12.96 10.21
C PHE A 373 1.47 -12.73 11.68
#